data_AF-A0A6P7FJE7-F1
#
_entry.id   AF-A0A6P7FJE7-F1
#
_cell.length_a   1.000
_cell.length_b   1.000
_cell.length_c   1.000
_cell.angle_alpha   90.00
_cell.angle_beta   90.00
_cell.angle_gamma   90.00
#
_symmetry.space_group_name_H-M   'P 1'
#
loop_
_entity.id
_entity.type
_entity.pdbx_description
1 polymer ?
#
loop_
_entity_poly.entity_id
_entity_poly.type
_entity_poly.pdbx_seq_one_letter_code
_entity_poly.pdbx_strand_id
1 'polypeptide(L)'
;MILTVIFLGLLYLVHANDDSLVAVHLLFRHGDRTPEIENLYKSSPYYNGSYFKPFGFGQLTNEGKLKVYNLGKEIRQRYSGFLDEEYSIDVINARSSDFNRTKASLQLMLAGLFPPTKDLTWLPGLNWQPTPYEYVGRHSDQELFGFGCERWDPIFQDFLASNDLSKYDKLLATLTNKTGEPCNSLLRGYLLYFGFQILTELNYTLPDWANEVYPYPLTNLTLDYYAMITGSTTLRQMCGGYLLKHILDDTQSKIEDKFPAKKMFIWSGHENNIVCLLRVMNLLKHDMFPNYGSFVALELHKINSTYGFKIYLKNDDNEPNLLTIPNCDSFCPLEKFKSLVHENIPEDISFCRGNKTSSGSQMFSQVNYIVFCFLFIFFYKRIYIYI
;
A
#
# COMPACT_ATOMS: atom_id res chain seq x y z
N MET A 1 -11.39 50.96 17.67
CA MET A 1 -10.53 50.59 16.52
C MET A 1 -9.73 49.38 16.93
N ILE A 2 -10.25 48.17 16.66
CA ILE A 2 -9.63 46.90 17.06
C ILE A 2 -8.78 46.46 15.87
N LEU A 3 -7.45 46.47 16.01
CA LEU A 3 -6.54 45.88 15.03
C LEU A 3 -6.66 44.36 15.12
N THR A 4 -7.29 43.75 14.12
CA THR A 4 -7.20 42.30 13.89
C THR A 4 -5.85 42.02 13.24
N VAL A 5 -4.90 41.47 13.99
CA VAL A 5 -3.64 40.96 13.45
C VAL A 5 -3.94 39.62 12.78
N ILE A 6 -3.99 39.62 11.45
CA ILE A 6 -4.04 38.40 10.64
C ILE A 6 -2.63 37.80 10.67
N PHE A 7 -2.47 36.70 11.42
CA PHE A 7 -1.26 35.89 11.37
C PHE A 7 -1.30 35.06 10.08
N LEU A 8 -0.77 35.62 8.99
CA LEU A 8 -0.43 34.85 7.78
C LEU A 8 0.79 34.00 8.13
N GLY A 9 0.54 32.80 8.67
CA GLY A 9 1.55 31.76 8.73
C GLY A 9 1.92 31.36 7.32
N LEU A 10 2.99 31.94 6.78
CA LEU A 10 3.69 31.39 5.62
C LEU A 10 4.29 30.04 6.06
N LEU A 11 3.54 28.97 5.82
CA LEU A 11 4.10 27.62 5.74
C LEU A 11 5.12 27.66 4.59
N TYR A 12 6.39 27.80 4.94
CA TYR A 12 7.49 27.57 4.01
C TYR A 12 7.56 26.06 3.72
N LEU A 13 6.70 25.60 2.81
CA LEU A 13 6.74 24.23 2.28
C LEU A 13 8.08 24.05 1.56
N VAL A 14 8.84 23.01 1.96
CA VAL A 14 10.17 22.75 1.41
C VAL A 14 10.01 22.19 0.00
N HIS A 15 10.30 23.01 -1.01
CA HIS A 15 10.35 22.56 -2.40
C HIS A 15 11.47 21.53 -2.58
N ALA A 16 11.25 20.53 -3.45
CA ALA A 16 12.32 19.62 -3.81
C ALA A 16 13.47 20.38 -4.49
N ASN A 17 14.69 19.86 -4.34
CA ASN A 17 15.83 20.39 -5.11
C ASN A 17 15.75 19.82 -6.53
N ASP A 18 15.08 20.54 -7.41
CA ASP A 18 14.78 20.10 -8.77
C ASP A 18 16.02 20.03 -9.68
N ASP A 19 17.05 20.85 -9.42
CA ASP A 19 18.25 20.97 -10.28
C ASP A 19 19.03 19.66 -10.43
N SER A 20 18.93 18.78 -9.44
CA SER A 20 19.63 17.49 -9.44
C SER A 20 18.69 16.29 -9.52
N LEU A 21 17.37 16.50 -9.48
CA LEU A 21 16.37 15.43 -9.42
C LEU A 21 16.20 14.76 -10.79
N VAL A 22 16.18 13.42 -10.79
CA VAL A 22 16.14 12.59 -12.01
C VAL A 22 14.86 11.78 -12.08
N ALA A 23 14.43 11.21 -10.95
CA ALA A 23 13.18 10.45 -10.82
C ALA A 23 12.73 10.39 -9.35
N VAL A 24 11.44 10.10 -9.14
CA VAL A 24 10.85 9.90 -7.81
C VAL A 24 10.09 8.58 -7.76
N HIS A 25 10.42 7.72 -6.79
CA HIS A 25 9.58 6.57 -6.43
C HIS A 25 8.78 6.90 -5.18
N LEU A 26 7.45 6.92 -5.29
CA LEU A 26 6.53 7.32 -4.24
C LEU A 26 5.64 6.12 -3.87
N LEU A 27 5.79 5.60 -2.65
CA LEU A 27 4.87 4.63 -2.07
C LEU A 27 4.00 5.33 -1.03
N PHE A 28 2.68 5.24 -1.14
CA PHE A 28 1.77 5.84 -0.17
C PHE A 28 0.69 4.88 0.32
N ARG A 29 0.26 5.06 1.58
CA ARG A 29 -0.86 4.35 2.17
C ARG A 29 -2.17 4.97 1.69
N HIS A 30 -3.15 4.13 1.36
CA HIS A 30 -4.52 4.57 1.09
C HIS A 30 -5.08 5.50 2.18
N GLY A 31 -6.15 6.22 1.84
CA GLY A 31 -6.87 7.09 2.79
C GLY A 31 -7.65 6.33 3.86
N ASP A 32 -8.25 7.10 4.76
CA ASP A 32 -9.13 6.64 5.84
C ASP A 32 -10.27 5.76 5.28
N ARG A 33 -10.60 4.70 6.01
CA ARG A 33 -11.50 3.65 5.55
C ARG A 33 -12.39 3.11 6.65
N THR A 34 -13.44 2.41 6.24
CA THR A 34 -14.23 1.54 7.11
C THR A 34 -13.46 0.24 7.43
N PRO A 35 -13.83 -0.49 8.50
CA PRO A 35 -13.16 -1.74 8.85
C PRO A 35 -13.45 -2.81 7.80
N GLU A 36 -12.51 -3.72 7.59
CA GLU A 36 -12.79 -4.99 6.89
C GLU A 36 -13.52 -5.94 7.85
N ILE A 37 -14.17 -6.98 7.32
CA ILE A 37 -14.90 -7.93 8.17
C ILE A 37 -13.94 -8.65 9.13
N GLU A 38 -12.70 -8.89 8.68
CA GLU A 38 -11.61 -9.50 9.44
C GLU A 38 -11.09 -8.57 10.55
N ASN A 39 -11.32 -7.25 10.46
CA ASN A 39 -11.01 -6.33 11.54
C ASN A 39 -12.03 -6.40 12.69
N LEU A 40 -13.17 -7.05 12.47
CA LEU A 40 -14.24 -7.20 13.45
C LEU A 40 -14.36 -8.65 13.92
N TYR A 41 -15.24 -8.87 14.90
CA TYR A 41 -15.59 -10.19 15.45
C TYR A 41 -17.12 -10.31 15.48
N LYS A 42 -17.64 -11.54 15.40
CA LYS A 42 -19.08 -11.78 15.15
C LYS A 42 -20.03 -11.13 16.15
N SER A 43 -19.62 -11.05 17.42
CA SER A 43 -20.40 -10.44 18.50
C SER A 43 -20.26 -8.92 18.60
N SER A 44 -19.44 -8.30 17.74
CA SER A 44 -19.28 -6.84 17.71
C SER A 44 -20.62 -6.16 17.40
N PRO A 45 -20.99 -5.07 18.10
CA PRO A 45 -22.19 -4.28 17.79
C PRO A 45 -22.23 -3.79 16.34
N TYR A 46 -21.05 -3.63 15.73
CA TYR A 46 -20.86 -3.09 14.39
C TYR A 46 -20.53 -4.17 13.34
N TYR A 47 -20.76 -5.46 13.66
CA TYR A 47 -20.50 -6.56 12.72
C TYR A 47 -21.42 -6.52 11.48
N ASN A 48 -22.57 -5.86 11.56
CA ASN A 48 -23.47 -5.69 10.42
C ASN A 48 -22.95 -4.59 9.46
N GLY A 49 -22.79 -4.93 8.18
CA GLY A 49 -22.34 -3.97 7.16
C GLY A 49 -23.23 -2.74 6.97
N SER A 50 -24.46 -2.73 7.51
CA SER A 50 -25.34 -1.56 7.48
C SER A 50 -24.75 -0.34 8.19
N TYR A 51 -23.94 -0.53 9.23
CA TYR A 51 -23.26 0.57 9.94
C TYR A 51 -22.26 1.33 9.07
N PHE A 52 -21.79 0.70 7.99
CA PHE A 52 -20.78 1.29 7.11
C PHE A 52 -21.36 1.77 5.79
N LYS A 53 -22.69 1.78 5.62
CA LYS A 53 -23.33 2.36 4.43
C LYS A 53 -23.10 3.89 4.39
N PRO A 54 -22.95 4.48 3.20
CA PRO A 54 -23.04 3.85 1.88
C PRO A 54 -21.74 3.17 1.42
N PHE A 55 -20.67 3.21 2.19
CA PHE A 55 -19.35 2.74 1.77
C PHE A 55 -19.22 1.20 1.76
N GLY A 56 -19.71 0.52 2.79
CA GLY A 56 -19.51 -0.92 3.01
C GLY A 56 -18.18 -1.22 3.72
N PHE A 57 -17.79 -2.50 3.82
CA PHE A 57 -16.57 -2.92 4.52
C PHE A 57 -15.29 -2.60 3.74
N GLY A 58 -14.25 -2.16 4.43
CA GLY A 58 -12.90 -1.96 3.89
C GLY A 58 -12.79 -0.88 2.82
N GLN A 59 -13.78 0.01 2.70
CA GLN A 59 -13.87 1.04 1.65
C GLN A 59 -13.46 2.42 2.17
N LEU A 60 -12.97 3.28 1.27
CA LEU A 60 -12.63 4.65 1.62
C LEU A 60 -13.84 5.45 2.11
N THR A 61 -13.66 6.21 3.19
CA THR A 61 -14.60 7.24 3.61
C THR A 61 -14.40 8.52 2.80
N ASN A 62 -15.26 9.52 2.98
CA ASN A 62 -15.06 10.80 2.28
C ASN A 62 -13.86 11.58 2.82
N GLU A 63 -13.57 11.46 4.11
CA GLU A 63 -12.37 12.01 4.76
C GLU A 63 -11.12 11.37 4.14
N GLY A 64 -11.12 10.05 3.98
CA GLY A 64 -10.02 9.34 3.32
C GLY A 64 -9.82 9.73 1.86
N LYS A 65 -10.92 9.97 1.14
CA LYS A 65 -10.83 10.45 -0.24
C LYS A 65 -10.20 11.85 -0.31
N LEU A 66 -10.67 12.77 0.51
CA LEU A 66 -10.15 14.13 0.57
C LEU A 66 -8.68 14.16 1.00
N LYS A 67 -8.29 13.32 1.96
CA LYS A 67 -6.91 13.18 2.42
C LYS A 67 -5.97 12.82 1.28
N VAL A 68 -6.31 11.80 0.50
CA VAL A 68 -5.45 11.37 -0.62
C VAL A 68 -5.48 12.35 -1.79
N TYR A 69 -6.61 13.00 -2.05
CA TYR A 69 -6.66 14.10 -3.03
C TYR A 69 -5.75 15.27 -2.61
N ASN A 70 -5.75 15.65 -1.34
CA ASN A 70 -4.87 16.67 -0.81
C ASN A 70 -3.40 16.25 -0.84
N LEU A 71 -3.10 14.98 -0.57
CA LEU A 71 -1.77 14.43 -0.76
C LEU A 71 -1.29 14.59 -2.22
N GLY A 72 -2.16 14.32 -3.21
CA GLY A 72 -1.85 14.58 -4.62
C GLY A 72 -1.44 16.03 -4.90
N LYS A 73 -2.17 16.99 -4.32
CA LYS A 73 -1.83 18.42 -4.42
C LYS A 73 -0.51 18.76 -3.72
N GLU A 74 -0.24 18.14 -2.57
CA GLU A 74 1.02 18.32 -1.83
C GLU A 74 2.22 17.83 -2.68
N ILE A 75 2.11 16.64 -3.26
CA ILE A 75 3.13 16.09 -4.17
C ILE A 75 3.28 16.98 -5.41
N ARG A 76 2.19 17.51 -5.97
CA ARG A 76 2.25 18.47 -7.08
C ARG A 76 3.04 19.72 -6.72
N GLN A 77 2.79 20.28 -5.54
CA GLN A 77 3.49 21.48 -5.08
C GLN A 77 4.98 21.20 -4.87
N ARG A 78 5.30 20.09 -4.18
CA ARG A 78 6.68 19.68 -3.88
C ARG A 78 7.55 19.52 -5.12
N TYR A 79 6.99 18.93 -6.19
CA TYR A 79 7.70 18.63 -7.43
C TYR A 79 7.28 19.54 -8.59
N SER A 80 6.85 20.77 -8.30
CA SER A 80 6.27 21.68 -9.31
C SER A 80 7.28 22.17 -10.36
N GLY A 81 8.56 22.30 -10.03
CA GLY A 81 9.61 22.62 -11.00
C GLY A 81 10.17 21.38 -11.73
N PHE A 82 9.92 20.18 -11.21
CA PHE A 82 10.29 18.92 -11.83
C PHE A 82 9.21 18.36 -12.78
N LEU A 83 7.94 18.45 -12.40
CA LEU A 83 6.78 17.97 -13.16
C LEU A 83 6.13 19.09 -13.98
N ASP A 84 5.95 18.83 -15.28
CA ASP A 84 5.26 19.75 -16.18
C ASP A 84 3.81 19.98 -15.74
N GLU A 85 3.25 21.15 -16.02
CA GLU A 85 1.87 21.51 -15.63
C GLU A 85 0.82 20.58 -16.23
N GLU A 86 1.01 20.21 -17.49
CA GLU A 86 0.14 19.29 -18.20
C GLU A 86 0.54 17.83 -17.94
N TYR A 87 -0.47 16.98 -17.76
CA TYR A 87 -0.25 15.55 -17.66
C TYR A 87 0.19 14.97 -19.00
N SER A 88 1.16 14.04 -18.95
CA SER A 88 1.50 13.17 -20.06
C SER A 88 1.60 11.72 -19.60
N ILE A 89 1.11 10.81 -20.43
CA ILE A 89 1.13 9.36 -20.20
C ILE A 89 2.55 8.82 -19.96
N ASP A 90 3.54 9.44 -20.60
CA ASP A 90 4.92 8.99 -20.51
C ASP A 90 5.61 9.41 -19.21
N VAL A 91 5.07 10.41 -18.50
CA VAL A 91 5.72 11.03 -17.32
C VAL A 91 5.51 10.22 -16.04
N ILE A 92 4.40 9.49 -15.93
CA ILE A 92 4.02 8.77 -14.71
C ILE A 92 3.91 7.27 -14.97
N ASN A 93 4.39 6.46 -14.03
CA ASN A 93 3.99 5.07 -13.89
C ASN A 93 3.18 4.97 -12.59
N ALA A 94 1.95 4.48 -12.66
CA ALA A 94 1.04 4.44 -11.52
C ALA A 94 0.55 3.01 -11.33
N ARG A 95 0.79 2.45 -10.14
CA ARG A 95 0.36 1.10 -9.77
C ARG A 95 -0.32 1.07 -8.42
N SER A 96 -1.40 0.31 -8.34
CA SER A 96 -2.14 0.06 -7.11
C SER A 96 -2.08 -1.42 -6.74
N SER A 97 -2.21 -1.70 -5.44
CA SER A 97 -2.60 -3.03 -5.00
C SER A 97 -4.04 -3.36 -5.42
N ASP A 98 -4.40 -4.66 -5.43
CA ASP A 98 -5.73 -5.13 -5.82
C ASP A 98 -6.78 -5.04 -4.68
N PHE A 99 -7.00 -3.81 -4.21
CA PHE A 99 -8.10 -3.45 -3.30
C PHE A 99 -8.82 -2.21 -3.83
N ASN A 100 -10.14 -2.17 -3.71
CA ASN A 100 -10.93 -1.01 -4.15
C ASN A 100 -10.46 0.30 -3.50
N ARG A 101 -10.09 0.27 -2.22
CA ARG A 101 -9.61 1.45 -1.49
C ARG A 101 -8.27 2.00 -2.00
N THR A 102 -7.34 1.15 -2.44
CA THR A 102 -6.04 1.58 -2.97
C THR A 102 -6.21 2.08 -4.40
N LYS A 103 -7.01 1.40 -5.21
CA LYS A 103 -7.35 1.84 -6.57
C LYS A 103 -8.03 3.22 -6.58
N ALA A 104 -9.03 3.40 -5.73
CA ALA A 104 -9.70 4.69 -5.56
C ALA A 104 -8.76 5.76 -4.99
N SER A 105 -7.87 5.40 -4.06
CA SER A 105 -6.84 6.31 -3.54
C SER A 105 -5.89 6.78 -4.64
N LEU A 106 -5.42 5.87 -5.50
CA LEU A 106 -4.53 6.22 -6.61
C LEU A 106 -5.19 7.19 -7.60
N GLN A 107 -6.47 6.96 -7.93
CA GLN A 107 -7.24 7.89 -8.75
C GLN A 107 -7.32 9.30 -8.14
N LEU A 108 -7.51 9.38 -6.82
CA LEU A 108 -7.61 10.67 -6.10
C LEU A 108 -6.25 11.37 -5.99
N MET A 109 -5.18 10.61 -5.73
CA MET A 109 -3.80 11.10 -5.76
C MET A 109 -3.50 11.73 -7.12
N LEU A 110 -3.78 11.00 -8.21
CA LEU A 110 -3.54 11.47 -9.58
C LEU A 110 -4.41 12.68 -9.93
N ALA A 111 -5.66 12.74 -9.45
CA ALA A 111 -6.53 13.90 -9.63
C ALA A 111 -6.01 15.16 -8.92
N GLY A 112 -5.39 15.00 -7.74
CA GLY A 112 -4.74 16.11 -7.03
C GLY A 112 -3.39 16.48 -7.65
N LEU A 113 -2.68 15.50 -8.20
CA LEU A 113 -1.36 15.67 -8.80
C LEU A 113 -1.42 16.34 -10.19
N PHE A 114 -2.42 15.98 -10.99
CA PHE A 114 -2.60 16.48 -12.36
C PHE A 114 -4.04 16.95 -12.61
N PRO A 115 -4.43 18.11 -12.07
CA PRO A 115 -5.65 18.77 -12.51
C PRO A 115 -5.58 19.03 -14.04
N PRO A 116 -6.66 18.77 -14.81
CA PRO A 116 -6.65 19.05 -16.24
C PRO A 116 -6.46 20.55 -16.53
N THR A 117 -5.59 20.87 -17.47
CA THR A 117 -5.32 22.24 -17.94
C THR A 117 -5.42 22.29 -19.46
N LYS A 118 -5.79 23.46 -20.00
CA LYS A 118 -5.88 23.74 -21.46
C LYS A 118 -6.62 22.60 -22.21
N ASP A 119 -5.97 21.98 -23.19
CA ASP A 119 -6.52 20.94 -24.06
C ASP A 119 -6.88 19.64 -23.33
N LEU A 120 -6.35 19.41 -22.13
CA LEU A 120 -6.73 18.28 -21.27
C LEU A 120 -8.03 18.54 -20.48
N THR A 121 -8.58 19.75 -20.55
CA THR A 121 -9.88 20.09 -19.96
C THR A 121 -11.02 19.52 -20.80
N TRP A 122 -11.29 18.23 -20.63
CA TRP A 122 -12.28 17.51 -21.42
C TRP A 122 -13.74 17.81 -21.03
N LEU A 123 -13.99 18.25 -19.78
CA LEU A 123 -15.31 18.66 -19.30
C LEU A 123 -15.21 19.93 -18.44
N PRO A 124 -15.70 21.09 -18.93
CA PRO A 124 -15.68 22.33 -18.16
C PRO A 124 -16.37 22.20 -16.80
N GLY A 125 -15.71 22.68 -15.74
CA GLY A 125 -16.21 22.62 -14.36
C GLY A 125 -15.85 21.34 -13.60
N LEU A 126 -15.29 20.33 -14.26
CA LEU A 126 -14.79 19.11 -13.61
C LEU A 126 -13.25 19.11 -13.61
N ASN A 127 -12.65 19.37 -12.44
CA ASN A 127 -11.20 19.36 -12.26
C ASN A 127 -10.65 17.94 -12.06
N TRP A 128 -10.92 17.06 -13.03
CA TRP A 128 -10.48 15.66 -13.04
C TRP A 128 -10.26 15.19 -14.48
N GLN A 129 -9.25 14.36 -14.68
CA GLN A 129 -9.01 13.65 -15.93
C GLN A 129 -8.77 12.16 -15.67
N PRO A 130 -9.15 11.27 -16.61
CA PRO A 130 -8.85 9.85 -16.49
C PRO A 130 -7.35 9.61 -16.67
N THR A 131 -6.70 9.12 -15.62
CA THR A 131 -5.30 8.67 -15.66
C THR A 131 -5.26 7.15 -15.52
N PRO A 132 -4.65 6.42 -16.48
CA PRO A 132 -4.53 4.97 -16.38
C PRO A 132 -3.58 4.58 -15.24
N TYR A 133 -3.84 3.42 -14.65
CA TYR A 133 -2.99 2.81 -13.65
C TYR A 133 -3.06 1.28 -13.77
N GLU A 134 -2.02 0.62 -13.27
CA GLU A 134 -1.89 -0.84 -13.29
C GLU A 134 -2.19 -1.45 -11.92
N TYR A 135 -2.55 -2.73 -11.91
CA TYR A 135 -2.58 -3.55 -10.70
C TYR A 135 -2.32 -5.01 -11.06
N VAL A 136 -1.76 -5.76 -10.12
CA VAL A 136 -1.59 -7.21 -10.23
C VAL A 136 -2.57 -7.87 -9.25
N GLY A 137 -3.15 -9.00 -9.65
CA GLY A 137 -4.09 -9.73 -8.80
C GLY A 137 -3.47 -10.10 -7.45
N ARG A 138 -4.25 -9.95 -6.37
CA ARG A 138 -3.76 -10.04 -4.97
C ARG A 138 -2.85 -11.24 -4.68
N HIS A 139 -3.19 -12.43 -5.15
CA HIS A 139 -2.44 -13.67 -4.88
C HIS A 139 -1.20 -13.85 -5.79
N SER A 140 -0.94 -12.91 -6.68
CA SER A 140 0.20 -12.93 -7.61
C SER A 140 1.09 -11.69 -7.49
N ASP A 141 0.73 -10.74 -6.63
CA ASP A 141 1.46 -9.49 -6.45
C ASP A 141 2.48 -9.63 -5.31
N GLN A 142 3.70 -10.04 -5.65
CA GLN A 142 4.81 -10.22 -4.70
C GLN A 142 5.44 -8.90 -4.24
N GLU A 143 5.18 -7.80 -4.95
CA GLU A 143 5.79 -6.51 -4.66
C GLU A 143 4.98 -5.74 -3.62
N LEU A 144 3.64 -5.78 -3.73
CA LEU A 144 2.75 -5.16 -2.76
C LEU A 144 2.21 -6.14 -1.73
N PHE A 145 2.42 -7.45 -1.88
CA PHE A 145 2.04 -8.44 -0.87
C PHE A 145 3.04 -9.59 -0.75
N GLY A 146 3.63 -9.75 0.44
CA GLY A 146 4.50 -10.90 0.72
C GLY A 146 3.78 -12.25 0.57
N PHE A 147 2.47 -12.32 0.82
CA PHE A 147 1.66 -13.52 0.57
C PHE A 147 1.39 -13.80 -0.91
N GLY A 148 1.82 -12.93 -1.83
CA GLY A 148 1.95 -13.27 -3.25
C GLY A 148 3.03 -14.33 -3.50
N CYS A 149 3.84 -14.65 -2.49
CA CYS A 149 4.69 -15.83 -2.45
C CYS A 149 3.95 -17.05 -1.89
N GLU A 150 3.90 -18.13 -2.68
CA GLU A 150 3.26 -19.41 -2.31
C GLU A 150 3.84 -20.01 -1.01
N ARG A 151 5.10 -19.71 -0.70
CA ARG A 151 5.79 -20.19 0.52
C ARG A 151 5.73 -19.24 1.72
N TRP A 152 5.04 -18.10 1.62
CA TRP A 152 4.94 -17.13 2.71
C TRP A 152 4.42 -17.76 4.00
N ASP A 153 3.25 -18.40 3.94
CA ASP A 153 2.58 -18.96 5.11
C ASP A 153 3.45 -19.98 5.86
N PRO A 154 3.99 -21.05 5.24
CA PRO A 154 4.82 -22.01 5.97
C PRO A 154 6.09 -21.37 6.55
N ILE A 155 6.77 -20.49 5.81
CA ILE A 155 8.00 -19.83 6.29
C ILE A 155 7.68 -18.91 7.48
N PHE A 156 6.57 -18.18 7.42
CA PHE A 156 6.18 -17.30 8.50
C PHE A 156 5.73 -18.09 9.74
N GLN A 157 4.99 -19.19 9.58
CA GLN A 157 4.61 -20.05 10.72
C GLN A 157 5.82 -20.70 11.38
N ASP A 158 6.79 -21.21 10.61
CA ASP A 158 8.04 -21.76 11.14
C ASP A 158 8.82 -20.69 11.92
N PHE A 159 8.88 -19.46 11.40
CA PHE A 159 9.51 -18.35 12.08
C PHE A 159 8.79 -18.01 13.39
N LEU A 160 7.46 -17.92 13.39
CA LEU A 160 6.69 -17.68 14.61
C LEU A 160 6.91 -18.79 15.65
N ALA A 161 6.96 -20.06 15.24
CA ALA A 161 7.21 -21.19 16.13
C ALA A 161 8.61 -21.17 16.77
N SER A 162 9.59 -20.53 16.13
CA SER A 162 10.94 -20.36 16.66
C SER A 162 11.11 -19.18 17.62
N ASN A 163 10.09 -18.34 17.81
CA ASN A 163 10.13 -17.17 18.69
C ASN A 163 9.23 -17.37 19.93
N ASP A 164 9.67 -16.87 21.08
CA ASP A 164 8.83 -16.88 22.30
C ASP A 164 7.78 -15.77 22.23
N LEU A 165 6.53 -16.18 22.02
CA LEU A 165 5.36 -15.32 21.95
C LEU A 165 4.42 -15.49 23.16
N SER A 166 4.85 -16.24 24.18
CA SER A 166 4.04 -16.57 25.38
C SER A 166 3.58 -15.33 26.15
N LYS A 167 4.32 -14.21 26.02
CA LYS A 167 3.94 -12.90 26.57
C LYS A 167 2.55 -12.42 26.10
N TYR A 168 2.05 -12.93 24.98
CA TYR A 168 0.72 -12.60 24.45
C TYR A 168 -0.37 -13.60 24.82
N ASP A 169 -0.06 -14.72 25.47
CA ASP A 169 -1.04 -15.77 25.78
C ASP A 169 -2.23 -15.23 26.58
N LYS A 170 -1.95 -14.40 27.60
CA LYS A 170 -3.00 -13.76 28.41
C LYS A 170 -3.86 -12.82 27.56
N LEU A 171 -3.25 -12.01 26.70
CA LEU A 171 -3.97 -11.08 25.83
C LEU A 171 -4.88 -11.85 24.85
N LEU A 172 -4.33 -12.86 24.18
CA LEU A 172 -5.04 -13.71 23.22
C LEU A 172 -6.18 -14.51 23.88
N ALA A 173 -5.97 -15.00 25.10
CA ALA A 173 -7.02 -15.64 25.90
C ALA A 173 -8.14 -14.65 26.28
N THR A 174 -7.79 -13.43 26.71
CA THR A 174 -8.76 -12.37 26.99
C THR A 174 -9.57 -12.03 25.73
N LEU A 175 -8.91 -11.83 24.59
CA LEU A 175 -9.60 -11.56 23.31
C LEU A 175 -10.54 -12.72 22.93
N THR A 176 -10.10 -13.97 23.08
CA THR A 176 -10.94 -15.15 22.81
C THR A 176 -12.19 -15.16 23.68
N ASN A 177 -12.04 -14.88 24.99
CA ASN A 177 -13.16 -14.83 25.93
C ASN A 177 -14.15 -13.70 25.59
N LYS A 178 -13.63 -12.48 25.33
CA LYS A 178 -14.45 -11.29 25.11
C LYS A 178 -15.15 -11.26 23.75
N THR A 179 -14.50 -11.80 22.71
CA THR A 179 -15.06 -11.85 21.35
C THR A 179 -15.96 -13.07 21.14
N GLY A 180 -15.74 -14.15 21.90
CA GLY A 180 -16.44 -15.43 21.73
C GLY A 180 -15.96 -16.25 20.53
N GLU A 181 -14.78 -15.91 19.97
CA GLU A 181 -14.18 -16.60 18.82
C GLU A 181 -12.66 -16.80 19.01
N PRO A 182 -12.05 -17.81 18.37
CA PRO A 182 -10.63 -18.11 18.56
C PRO A 182 -9.73 -16.93 18.17
N CYS A 183 -9.01 -16.37 19.16
CA CYS A 183 -8.00 -15.35 18.97
C CYS A 183 -6.61 -15.90 19.31
N ASN A 184 -6.11 -16.83 18.50
CA ASN A 184 -4.91 -17.63 18.79
C ASN A 184 -3.69 -17.29 17.92
N SER A 185 -3.67 -16.11 17.28
CA SER A 185 -2.54 -15.69 16.44
C SER A 185 -2.24 -14.21 16.56
N LEU A 186 -0.97 -13.83 16.32
CA LEU A 186 -0.59 -12.41 16.23
C LEU A 186 -1.36 -11.70 15.12
N LEU A 187 -1.61 -12.37 13.99
CA LEU A 187 -2.42 -11.80 12.90
C LEU A 187 -3.83 -11.46 13.38
N ARG A 188 -4.46 -12.31 14.21
CA ARG A 188 -5.80 -11.99 14.73
C ARG A 188 -5.78 -10.77 15.66
N GLY A 189 -4.80 -10.68 16.56
CA GLY A 189 -4.61 -9.51 17.42
C GLY A 189 -4.35 -8.23 16.62
N TYR A 190 -3.47 -8.30 15.63
CA TYR A 190 -3.17 -7.23 14.67
C TYR A 190 -4.45 -6.72 13.97
N LEU A 191 -5.28 -7.64 13.45
CA LEU A 191 -6.52 -7.27 12.77
C LEU A 191 -7.52 -6.60 13.71
N LEU A 192 -7.63 -7.06 14.95
CA LEU A 192 -8.50 -6.47 15.98
C LEU A 192 -8.03 -5.08 16.42
N TYR A 193 -6.71 -4.87 16.56
CA TYR A 193 -6.15 -3.55 16.83
C TYR A 193 -6.63 -2.52 15.79
N PHE A 194 -6.50 -2.85 14.50
CA PHE A 194 -7.00 -1.96 13.44
C PHE A 194 -8.51 -1.82 13.45
N GLY A 195 -9.26 -2.86 13.83
CA GLY A 195 -10.71 -2.75 14.02
C GLY A 195 -11.10 -1.71 15.08
N PHE A 196 -10.48 -1.77 16.26
CA PHE A 196 -10.73 -0.81 17.33
C PHE A 196 -10.27 0.60 16.97
N GLN A 197 -9.11 0.72 16.32
CA GLN A 197 -8.62 2.00 15.83
C GLN A 197 -9.59 2.64 14.84
N ILE A 198 -10.02 1.89 13.82
CA ILE A 198 -10.93 2.41 12.79
C ILE A 198 -12.27 2.79 13.39
N LEU A 199 -12.85 1.96 14.27
CA LEU A 199 -14.10 2.30 14.94
C LEU A 199 -13.98 3.60 15.75
N THR A 200 -12.86 3.78 16.45
CA THR A 200 -12.58 5.02 17.19
C THR A 200 -12.47 6.23 16.27
N GLU A 201 -11.74 6.12 15.16
CA GLU A 201 -11.59 7.19 14.15
C GLU A 201 -12.94 7.56 13.49
N LEU A 202 -13.85 6.60 13.36
CA LEU A 202 -15.21 6.80 12.87
C LEU A 202 -16.19 7.31 13.96
N ASN A 203 -15.70 7.62 15.16
CA ASN A 203 -16.48 8.05 16.32
C ASN A 203 -17.52 7.02 16.81
N TYR A 204 -17.29 5.73 16.55
CA TYR A 204 -18.09 4.67 17.16
C TYR A 204 -17.62 4.39 18.59
N THR A 205 -18.57 4.14 19.50
CA THR A 205 -18.27 3.75 20.87
C THR A 205 -17.80 2.30 20.89
N LEU A 206 -16.57 2.07 21.36
CA LEU A 206 -16.07 0.71 21.61
C LEU A 206 -16.78 0.10 22.83
N PRO A 207 -16.96 -1.24 22.88
CA PRO A 207 -17.51 -1.87 24.07
C PRO A 207 -16.57 -1.66 25.27
N ASP A 208 -17.13 -1.55 26.48
CA ASP A 208 -16.38 -1.19 27.71
C ASP A 208 -15.15 -2.08 27.96
N TRP A 209 -15.26 -3.36 27.63
CA TRP A 209 -14.16 -4.32 27.81
C TRP A 209 -12.98 -4.06 26.88
N ALA A 210 -13.16 -3.32 25.77
CA ALA A 210 -12.06 -2.99 24.86
C ALA A 210 -10.96 -2.21 25.57
N ASN A 211 -11.28 -1.44 26.62
CA ASN A 211 -10.30 -0.73 27.45
C ASN A 211 -9.30 -1.68 28.16
N GLU A 212 -9.63 -2.97 28.31
CA GLU A 212 -8.72 -3.96 28.87
C GLU A 212 -7.60 -4.38 27.90
N VAL A 213 -7.78 -4.12 26.60
CA VAL A 213 -6.90 -4.62 25.52
C VAL A 213 -6.43 -3.55 24.52
N TYR A 214 -7.17 -2.45 24.38
CA TYR A 214 -6.95 -1.36 23.43
C TYR A 214 -6.92 0.00 24.16
N PRO A 215 -5.95 0.88 23.86
CA PRO A 215 -4.89 0.71 22.86
C PRO A 215 -3.83 -0.33 23.28
N TYR A 216 -3.53 -0.42 24.58
CA TYR A 216 -2.56 -1.39 25.12
C TYR A 216 -3.27 -2.56 25.80
N PRO A 217 -2.75 -3.80 25.68
CA PRO A 217 -1.46 -4.16 25.09
C PRO A 217 -1.49 -4.51 23.59
N LEU A 218 -2.60 -4.31 22.88
CA LEU A 218 -2.71 -4.58 21.44
C LEU A 218 -1.71 -3.79 20.58
N THR A 219 -1.37 -2.56 20.95
CA THR A 219 -0.31 -1.79 20.29
C THR A 219 1.02 -2.55 20.29
N ASN A 220 1.42 -3.14 21.42
CA ASN A 220 2.67 -3.89 21.52
C ASN A 220 2.63 -5.15 20.65
N LEU A 221 1.50 -5.86 20.63
CA LEU A 221 1.32 -7.02 19.75
C LEU A 221 1.45 -6.62 18.28
N THR A 222 0.90 -5.47 17.90
CA THR A 222 0.89 -4.98 16.52
C THR A 222 2.29 -4.55 16.06
N LEU A 223 3.06 -3.89 16.93
CA LEU A 223 4.47 -3.57 16.67
C LEU A 223 5.34 -4.83 16.54
N ASP A 224 5.12 -5.82 17.41
CA ASP A 224 5.81 -7.10 17.33
C ASP A 224 5.43 -7.87 16.07
N TYR A 225 4.16 -7.82 15.64
CA TYR A 225 3.74 -8.41 14.37
C TYR A 225 4.53 -7.82 13.20
N TYR A 226 4.74 -6.49 13.15
CA TYR A 226 5.61 -5.86 12.15
C TYR A 226 7.06 -6.36 12.23
N ALA A 227 7.57 -6.59 13.43
CA ALA A 227 8.89 -7.21 13.61
C ALA A 227 8.93 -8.65 13.11
N MET A 228 7.90 -9.45 13.37
CA MET A 228 7.83 -10.85 12.97
C MET A 228 7.74 -11.02 11.44
N ILE A 229 6.91 -10.24 10.74
CA ILE A 229 6.77 -10.32 9.27
C ILE A 229 8.05 -9.90 8.50
N THR A 230 9.07 -9.45 9.22
CA THR A 230 10.39 -9.05 8.69
C THR A 230 11.55 -9.65 9.49
N GLY A 231 11.27 -10.66 10.31
CA GLY A 231 12.21 -11.13 11.34
C GLY A 231 13.36 -11.97 10.80
N SER A 232 13.27 -12.48 9.57
CA SER A 232 14.33 -13.19 8.86
C SER A 232 14.63 -12.53 7.51
N THR A 233 15.79 -12.80 6.93
CA THR A 233 16.17 -12.29 5.60
C THR A 233 15.15 -12.69 4.54
N THR A 234 14.69 -13.95 4.54
CA THR A 234 13.66 -14.43 3.60
C THR A 234 12.34 -13.70 3.78
N LEU A 235 11.91 -13.44 5.02
CA LEU A 235 10.70 -12.66 5.28
C LEU A 235 10.84 -11.20 4.85
N ARG A 236 12.02 -10.59 5.05
CA ARG A 236 12.31 -9.24 4.52
C ARG A 236 12.24 -9.18 3.00
N GLN A 237 12.86 -10.16 2.33
CA GLN A 237 12.82 -10.31 0.88
C GLN A 237 11.38 -10.41 0.34
N MET A 238 10.52 -11.21 0.99
CA MET A 238 9.11 -11.34 0.64
C MET A 238 8.27 -10.10 0.99
N CYS A 239 8.50 -9.46 2.14
CA CYS A 239 7.69 -8.35 2.66
C CYS A 239 7.86 -7.08 1.80
N GLY A 240 9.11 -6.67 1.57
CA GLY A 240 9.43 -5.42 0.86
C GLY A 240 10.58 -5.51 -0.12
N GLY A 241 11.29 -6.64 -0.15
CA GLY A 241 12.45 -6.85 -1.03
C GLY A 241 12.09 -6.83 -2.51
N TYR A 242 10.98 -7.46 -2.91
CA TYR A 242 10.51 -7.43 -4.30
C TYR A 242 10.17 -6.01 -4.77
N LEU A 243 9.47 -5.21 -3.95
CA LEU A 243 9.21 -3.80 -4.27
C LEU A 243 10.50 -3.00 -4.38
N LEU A 244 11.43 -3.18 -3.43
CA LEU A 244 12.70 -2.46 -3.46
C LEU A 244 13.54 -2.86 -4.69
N LYS A 245 13.52 -4.15 -5.08
CA LYS A 245 14.12 -4.62 -6.31
C LYS A 245 13.52 -3.93 -7.53
N HIS A 246 12.20 -3.85 -7.62
CA HIS A 246 11.52 -3.15 -8.72
C HIS A 246 11.95 -1.68 -8.80
N ILE A 247 12.00 -0.98 -7.66
CA ILE A 247 12.48 0.41 -7.58
C ILE A 247 13.92 0.54 -8.10
N LEU A 248 14.81 -0.40 -7.76
CA LEU A 248 16.18 -0.42 -8.24
C LEU A 248 16.28 -0.71 -9.75
N ASP A 249 15.45 -1.62 -10.26
CA ASP A 249 15.39 -1.98 -11.68
C ASP A 249 14.88 -0.81 -12.54
N ASP A 250 13.84 -0.11 -12.05
CA ASP A 250 13.33 1.12 -12.67
C ASP A 250 14.38 2.25 -12.60
N THR A 251 15.06 2.40 -11.47
CA THR A 251 16.15 3.38 -11.30
C THR A 251 17.26 3.13 -12.31
N GLN A 252 17.68 1.87 -12.47
CA GLN A 252 18.70 1.49 -13.44
C GLN A 252 18.23 1.78 -14.88
N SER A 253 16.98 1.44 -15.20
CA SER A 253 16.39 1.71 -16.51
C SER A 253 16.25 3.22 -16.80
N LYS A 254 16.00 4.04 -15.76
CA LYS A 254 16.01 5.51 -15.87
C LYS A 254 17.40 6.04 -16.19
N ILE A 255 18.43 5.54 -15.51
CA ILE A 255 19.84 5.95 -15.71
C ILE A 255 20.32 5.58 -17.11
N GLU A 256 19.86 4.43 -17.63
CA GLU A 256 20.12 3.95 -18.99
C GLU A 256 19.27 4.63 -20.07
N ASP A 257 18.44 5.61 -19.68
CA ASP A 257 17.58 6.38 -20.58
C ASP A 257 16.58 5.52 -21.39
N LYS A 258 16.13 4.40 -20.83
CA LYS A 258 15.12 3.52 -21.48
C LYS A 258 13.73 4.16 -21.57
N PHE A 259 13.45 5.13 -20.69
CA PHE A 259 12.19 5.88 -20.65
C PHE A 259 12.46 7.36 -20.31
N PRO A 260 13.02 8.15 -21.25
CA PRO A 260 13.52 9.51 -20.99
C PRO A 260 12.47 10.44 -20.34
N ALA A 261 11.21 10.32 -20.76
CA ALA A 261 10.12 11.15 -20.27
C ALA A 261 9.60 10.76 -18.87
N LYS A 262 9.86 9.54 -18.38
CA LYS A 262 9.33 9.06 -17.10
C LYS A 262 10.00 9.78 -15.93
N LYS A 263 9.22 10.44 -15.08
CA LYS A 263 9.72 11.24 -13.95
C LYS A 263 9.30 10.66 -12.60
N MET A 264 8.14 10.01 -12.51
CA MET A 264 7.62 9.54 -11.22
C MET A 264 6.94 8.17 -11.32
N PHE A 265 7.22 7.33 -10.32
CA PHE A 265 6.66 5.99 -10.14
C PHE A 265 5.85 5.99 -8.84
N ILE A 266 4.54 5.80 -8.95
CA ILE A 266 3.60 5.95 -7.84
C ILE A 266 3.00 4.59 -7.50
N TRP A 267 3.11 4.19 -6.25
CA TRP A 267 2.61 2.95 -5.69
C TRP A 267 1.55 3.24 -4.63
N SER A 268 0.31 2.82 -4.87
CA SER A 268 -0.77 2.89 -3.88
C SER A 268 -0.90 1.56 -3.13
N GLY A 269 -0.60 1.60 -1.85
CA GLY A 269 -0.57 0.41 -0.99
C GLY A 269 -1.18 0.65 0.38
N HIS A 270 -0.63 -0.07 1.35
CA HIS A 270 -1.13 -0.23 2.70
C HIS A 270 -0.08 0.16 3.74
N GLU A 271 -0.46 0.23 5.02
CA GLU A 271 0.50 0.49 6.10
C GLU A 271 1.66 -0.52 6.12
N ASN A 272 1.35 -1.80 5.90
CA ASN A 272 2.37 -2.84 5.90
C ASN A 272 3.38 -2.66 4.75
N ASN A 273 3.00 -2.09 3.60
CA ASN A 273 3.96 -1.80 2.53
C ASN A 273 4.98 -0.74 2.96
N ILE A 274 4.54 0.32 3.64
CA ILE A 274 5.44 1.34 4.19
C ILE A 274 6.35 0.72 5.25
N VAL A 275 5.80 -0.08 6.17
CA VAL A 275 6.57 -0.81 7.17
C VAL A 275 7.63 -1.71 6.52
N CYS A 276 7.22 -2.55 5.57
CA CYS A 276 8.12 -3.48 4.87
C CYS A 276 9.24 -2.71 4.16
N LEU A 277 8.90 -1.68 3.37
CA LEU A 277 9.87 -0.89 2.60
C LEU A 277 10.88 -0.20 3.52
N LEU A 278 10.42 0.44 4.60
CA LEU A 278 11.31 1.07 5.57
C LEU A 278 12.19 0.05 6.29
N ARG A 279 11.67 -1.15 6.61
CA ARG A 279 12.47 -2.21 7.27
C ARG A 279 13.54 -2.80 6.38
N VAL A 280 13.27 -3.04 5.09
CA VAL A 280 14.30 -3.54 4.15
C VAL A 280 15.39 -2.51 3.86
N MET A 281 15.13 -1.23 4.11
CA MET A 281 16.12 -0.15 4.06
C MET A 281 16.73 0.19 5.43
N ASN A 282 16.34 -0.52 6.50
CA ASN A 282 16.76 -0.26 7.88
C ASN A 282 16.47 1.18 8.37
N LEU A 283 15.29 1.70 8.01
CA LEU A 283 14.84 3.08 8.28
C LEU A 283 13.62 3.17 9.20
N LEU A 284 12.97 2.06 9.52
CA LEU A 284 11.77 2.08 10.37
C LEU A 284 12.13 2.35 11.83
N LYS A 285 11.50 3.36 12.44
CA LYS A 285 11.54 3.57 13.89
C LYS A 285 10.66 2.52 14.60
N HIS A 286 11.14 1.99 15.73
CA HIS A 286 10.50 0.85 16.40
C HIS A 286 9.02 1.09 16.74
N ASP A 287 8.64 2.30 17.10
CA ASP A 287 7.32 2.70 17.60
C ASP A 287 6.41 3.31 16.53
N MET A 288 6.77 3.16 15.25
CA MET A 288 6.07 3.84 14.16
C MET A 288 4.88 3.04 13.60
N PHE A 289 3.73 3.72 13.51
CA PHE A 289 2.57 3.29 12.72
C PHE A 289 2.38 4.22 11.52
N PRO A 290 2.32 3.68 10.28
CA PRO A 290 2.02 4.50 9.12
C PRO A 290 0.59 5.02 9.15
N ASN A 291 0.38 6.34 9.25
CA ASN A 291 -0.96 6.94 9.22
C ASN A 291 -1.57 6.89 7.82
N TYR A 292 -2.90 7.04 7.70
CA TYR A 292 -3.54 7.17 6.39
C TYR A 292 -2.95 8.34 5.61
N GLY A 293 -2.71 8.14 4.32
CA GLY A 293 -2.06 9.15 3.48
C GLY A 293 -0.58 9.40 3.77
N SER A 294 0.06 8.61 4.65
CA SER A 294 1.52 8.62 4.79
C SER A 294 2.19 8.14 3.50
N PHE A 295 3.42 8.61 3.26
CA PHE A 295 4.20 8.21 2.09
C PHE A 295 5.70 8.11 2.37
N VAL A 296 6.37 7.28 1.57
CA VAL A 296 7.82 7.23 1.42
C VAL A 296 8.17 7.65 0.00
N ALA A 297 9.04 8.65 -0.14
CA ALA A 297 9.57 9.08 -1.43
C ALA A 297 11.07 8.79 -1.50
N LEU A 298 11.49 8.02 -2.50
CA LEU A 298 12.90 7.84 -2.86
C LEU A 298 13.17 8.74 -4.06
N GLU A 299 13.84 9.86 -3.81
CA GLU A 299 14.24 10.85 -4.80
C GLU A 299 15.62 10.47 -5.36
N LEU A 300 15.68 10.08 -6.63
CA LEU A 300 16.93 9.80 -7.34
C LEU A 300 17.53 11.14 -7.81
N HIS A 301 18.70 11.48 -7.29
CA HIS A 301 19.44 12.67 -7.71
C HIS A 301 20.72 12.31 -8.46
N LYS A 302 21.17 13.21 -9.33
CA LYS A 302 22.52 13.22 -9.92
C LYS A 302 23.28 14.45 -9.43
N ILE A 303 24.19 14.26 -8.48
CA ILE A 303 24.98 15.32 -7.85
C ILE A 303 26.46 15.07 -8.16
N ASN A 304 27.15 16.05 -8.74
CA ASN A 304 28.57 15.93 -9.12
C ASN A 304 28.86 14.62 -9.90
N SER A 305 28.04 14.33 -10.91
CA SER A 305 28.09 13.13 -11.74
C SER A 305 27.82 11.80 -11.03
N THR A 306 27.43 11.82 -9.75
CA THR A 306 27.09 10.63 -8.97
C THR A 306 25.58 10.51 -8.80
N TYR A 307 25.02 9.35 -9.13
CA TYR A 307 23.62 9.04 -8.82
C TYR A 307 23.48 8.56 -7.37
N GLY A 308 22.40 8.94 -6.70
CA GLY A 308 22.09 8.51 -5.34
C GLY A 308 20.70 8.91 -4.89
N PHE A 309 20.27 8.35 -3.76
CA PHE A 309 18.94 8.60 -3.21
C PHE A 309 18.96 9.60 -2.07
N LYS A 310 17.94 10.46 -2.04
CA LYS A 310 17.43 11.07 -0.80
C LYS A 310 16.08 10.45 -0.48
N ILE A 311 15.84 10.09 0.77
CA ILE A 311 14.64 9.34 1.16
C ILE A 311 13.83 10.17 2.13
N TYR A 312 12.59 10.44 1.79
CA TYR A 312 11.67 11.23 2.61
C TYR A 312 10.53 10.36 3.12
N LEU A 313 10.14 10.60 4.36
CA LEU A 313 8.99 9.98 5.00
C LEU A 313 8.08 11.06 5.59
N LYS A 314 6.84 11.10 5.11
CA LYS A 314 5.76 11.85 5.76
C LYS A 314 4.81 10.88 6.42
N ASN A 315 4.65 11.00 7.74
CA ASN A 315 3.75 10.16 8.51
C ASN A 315 2.66 10.92 9.25
N ASP A 316 2.77 12.23 9.34
CA ASP A 316 1.80 13.11 10.00
C ASP A 316 1.51 14.29 9.06
N ASP A 317 0.87 15.33 9.59
CA ASP A 317 0.55 16.54 8.83
C ASP A 317 1.74 17.51 8.71
N ASN A 318 2.92 17.14 9.21
CA ASN A 318 4.15 17.94 9.08
C ASN A 318 4.86 17.69 7.74
N GLU A 319 5.86 18.50 7.45
CA GLU A 319 6.72 18.33 6.27
C GLU A 319 7.37 16.91 6.21
N PRO A 320 7.63 16.39 5.01
CA PRO A 320 8.34 15.12 4.85
C PRO A 320 9.73 15.16 5.50
N ASN A 321 9.99 14.19 6.38
CA ASN A 321 11.26 14.07 7.09
C ASN A 321 12.31 13.39 6.20
N LEU A 322 13.46 14.02 6.01
CA LEU A 322 14.62 13.40 5.36
C LEU A 322 15.20 12.31 6.26
N LEU A 323 15.25 11.09 5.75
CA LEU A 323 15.79 9.92 6.42
C LEU A 323 17.22 9.63 5.95
N THR A 324 18.05 9.15 6.87
CA THR A 324 19.42 8.73 6.60
C THR A 324 19.54 7.24 6.85
N ILE A 325 19.94 6.49 5.82
CA ILE A 325 20.20 5.06 5.96
C ILE A 325 21.43 4.87 6.86
N PRO A 326 21.39 3.95 7.84
CA PRO A 326 22.56 3.67 8.66
C PRO A 326 23.79 3.35 7.80
N ASN A 327 24.93 4.00 8.11
CA ASN A 327 26.17 3.92 7.36
C ASN A 327 26.12 4.52 5.94
N CYS A 328 25.24 5.50 5.73
CA CYS A 328 25.21 6.36 4.54
C CYS A 328 25.01 7.83 4.94
N ASP A 329 25.22 8.74 3.99
CA ASP A 329 24.86 10.15 4.13
C ASP A 329 23.38 10.39 3.73
N SER A 330 22.87 11.59 4.00
CA SER A 330 21.51 12.00 3.64
C SER A 330 21.25 11.96 2.12
N PHE A 331 22.30 12.16 1.32
CA PHE A 331 22.37 11.72 -0.07
C PHE A 331 23.20 10.43 -0.10
N CYS A 332 22.53 9.29 -0.34
CA CYS A 332 23.17 7.99 -0.33
C CYS A 332 23.56 7.57 -1.77
N PRO A 333 24.85 7.50 -2.13
CA PRO A 333 25.27 7.09 -3.47
C PRO A 333 24.67 5.74 -3.86
N LEU A 334 24.22 5.59 -5.11
CA LEU A 334 23.41 4.44 -5.54
C LEU A 334 24.10 3.08 -5.28
N GLU A 335 25.39 2.97 -5.57
CA GLU A 335 26.13 1.73 -5.33
C GLU A 335 26.33 1.45 -3.84
N LYS A 336 26.47 2.50 -3.02
CA LYS A 336 26.49 2.35 -1.56
C LYS A 336 25.11 1.91 -1.05
N PHE A 337 24.04 2.54 -1.53
CA PHE A 337 22.66 2.14 -1.22
C PHE A 337 22.42 0.66 -1.54
N LYS A 338 22.73 0.22 -2.77
CA LYS A 338 22.61 -1.18 -3.21
C LYS A 338 23.36 -2.12 -2.28
N SER A 339 24.62 -1.80 -1.92
CA SER A 339 25.40 -2.63 -0.99
C SER A 339 24.82 -2.69 0.42
N LEU A 340 24.15 -1.62 0.91
CA LEU A 340 23.56 -1.60 2.25
C LEU A 340 22.27 -2.43 2.32
N VAL A 341 21.53 -2.57 1.22
CA VAL A 341 20.25 -3.29 1.18
C VAL A 341 20.33 -4.67 0.52
N HIS A 342 21.51 -5.06 0.02
CA HIS A 342 21.68 -6.25 -0.85
C HIS A 342 21.07 -7.53 -0.28
N GLU A 343 21.21 -7.80 1.03
CA GLU A 343 20.66 -8.99 1.66
C GLU A 343 19.13 -9.07 1.58
N ASN A 344 18.46 -7.92 1.46
CA ASN A 344 17.00 -7.82 1.39
C ASN A 344 16.47 -7.87 -0.04
N ILE A 345 17.35 -7.88 -1.05
CA ILE A 345 16.96 -7.96 -2.46
C ILE A 345 16.87 -9.44 -2.88
N PRO A 346 15.71 -9.89 -3.39
CA PRO A 346 15.56 -11.27 -3.82
C PRO A 346 16.21 -11.50 -5.19
N GLU A 347 17.27 -12.31 -5.24
CA GLU A 347 17.92 -12.73 -6.49
C GLU A 347 17.30 -14.00 -7.10
N ASP A 348 16.81 -14.91 -6.26
CA ASP A 348 16.21 -16.18 -6.66
C ASP A 348 14.72 -16.23 -6.33
N ILE A 349 13.88 -16.54 -7.31
CA ILE A 349 12.43 -16.68 -7.10
C ILE A 349 12.06 -18.01 -6.40
N SER A 350 12.99 -18.96 -6.28
CA SER A 350 12.72 -20.31 -5.77
C SER A 350 12.23 -20.34 -4.33
N PHE A 351 12.66 -19.40 -3.48
CA PHE A 351 12.18 -19.32 -2.09
C PHE A 351 10.72 -18.86 -2.02
N CYS A 352 10.23 -18.16 -3.04
CA CYS A 352 8.88 -17.63 -3.13
C CYS A 352 7.90 -18.62 -3.79
N ARG A 353 8.38 -19.45 -4.72
CA ARG A 353 7.58 -20.50 -5.38
C ARG A 353 7.50 -21.76 -4.51
N GLY A 354 6.32 -22.38 -4.44
CA GLY A 354 6.18 -23.72 -3.91
C GLY A 354 6.85 -24.72 -4.85
N ASN A 355 7.34 -25.84 -4.31
CA ASN A 355 7.63 -27.00 -5.14
C ASN A 355 6.29 -27.45 -5.73
N LYS A 356 6.00 -27.07 -6.98
CA LYS A 356 5.03 -27.81 -7.78
C LYS A 356 5.64 -29.18 -8.01
N THR A 357 5.37 -30.13 -7.11
CA THR A 357 5.33 -31.52 -7.54
C THR A 357 4.25 -31.56 -8.60
N SER A 358 4.69 -31.68 -9.85
CA SER A 358 3.90 -32.15 -10.96
C SER A 358 3.44 -33.58 -10.63
N SER A 359 2.39 -33.69 -9.82
CA SER A 359 1.65 -34.92 -9.59
C SER A 359 0.17 -34.55 -9.64
N GLY A 360 -0.39 -34.65 -10.85
CA GLY A 360 -1.79 -34.39 -11.10
C GLY A 360 -2.05 -33.46 -12.28
N SER A 361 -1.46 -33.74 -13.45
CA SER A 361 -2.21 -33.53 -14.68
C SER A 361 -3.45 -34.43 -14.65
N GLN A 362 -4.49 -34.03 -13.93
CA GLN A 362 -5.84 -34.45 -14.28
C GLN A 362 -6.24 -33.65 -15.52
N MET A 363 -5.84 -34.26 -16.64
CA MET A 363 -6.46 -34.22 -17.95
C MET A 363 -7.90 -33.66 -17.92
N PHE A 364 -8.05 -32.36 -18.15
CA PHE A 364 -9.29 -31.78 -18.67
C PHE A 364 -9.00 -31.29 -20.08
N SER A 365 -9.10 -32.20 -21.04
CA SER A 365 -9.16 -31.86 -22.45
C SER A 365 -9.72 -33.04 -23.23
N GLN A 366 -10.82 -32.75 -23.93
CA GLN A 366 -11.58 -33.60 -24.84
C GLN A 366 -12.56 -34.56 -24.17
N VAL A 367 -13.79 -34.09 -23.93
CA VAL A 367 -15.03 -34.63 -24.54
C VAL A 367 -16.17 -33.62 -24.29
N ASN A 368 -16.99 -33.41 -25.33
CA ASN A 368 -18.25 -32.64 -25.39
C ASN A 368 -18.23 -31.17 -25.85
N TYR A 369 -17.73 -30.97 -27.08
CA TYR A 369 -18.17 -29.90 -27.99
C TYR A 369 -19.54 -30.20 -28.67
N ILE A 370 -20.37 -31.09 -28.13
CA ILE A 370 -21.65 -31.51 -28.77
C ILE A 370 -22.90 -30.94 -28.07
N VAL A 371 -22.79 -30.30 -26.90
CA VAL A 371 -23.98 -29.80 -26.18
C VAL A 371 -24.37 -28.36 -26.57
N PHE A 372 -23.51 -27.61 -27.26
CA PHE A 372 -23.82 -26.24 -27.69
C PHE A 372 -24.48 -26.12 -29.08
N CYS A 373 -24.56 -27.20 -29.87
CA CYS A 373 -25.27 -27.20 -31.16
C CYS A 373 -26.73 -27.66 -31.06
N PHE A 374 -27.18 -28.26 -29.95
CA PHE A 374 -28.55 -28.75 -29.80
C PHE A 374 -29.53 -27.74 -29.17
N LEU A 375 -29.04 -26.65 -28.57
CA LEU A 375 -29.90 -25.59 -28.02
C LEU A 375 -30.27 -24.49 -29.03
N PHE A 376 -29.57 -24.40 -30.18
CA PHE A 376 -29.93 -23.48 -31.26
C PHE A 376 -30.98 -24.03 -32.25
N ILE A 377 -31.19 -25.35 -32.29
CA ILE A 377 -32.18 -25.97 -33.19
C ILE A 377 -33.60 -25.98 -32.57
N PHE A 378 -33.73 -25.89 -31.24
CA PHE A 378 -35.04 -25.87 -30.58
C PHE A 378 -35.73 -24.49 -30.53
N PHE A 379 -35.01 -23.40 -30.76
CA PHE A 379 -35.62 -22.05 -30.80
C PHE A 379 -36.05 -21.59 -32.19
N TYR A 380 -35.59 -22.24 -33.27
CA TYR A 380 -36.00 -21.88 -34.64
C TYR A 380 -37.25 -22.60 -35.16
N LYS A 381 -37.76 -23.61 -34.44
CA LYS A 381 -38.95 -24.38 -34.86
C LYS A 381 -40.27 -23.92 -34.23
N ARG A 382 -40.29 -22.78 -33.50
CA ARG A 382 -41.50 -22.25 -32.84
C ARG A 382 -41.97 -20.87 -33.35
N ILE A 383 -41.49 -20.42 -34.51
CA ILE A 383 -41.87 -19.13 -35.14
C ILE A 383 -42.57 -19.32 -36.52
N TYR A 384 -43.05 -20.52 -36.85
CA TYR A 384 -43.89 -20.73 -38.05
C TYR A 384 -45.06 -21.69 -37.79
N ILE A 385 -45.93 -21.35 -36.84
CA ILE A 385 -47.34 -21.80 -36.84
C ILE A 385 -48.16 -20.64 -36.26
N TYR A 386 -48.43 -19.62 -37.07
CA TYR A 386 -49.57 -18.70 -36.99
C TYR A 386 -49.57 -17.83 -38.27
N ILE A 387 -49.85 -18.46 -39.41
CA ILE A 387 -50.73 -18.00 -40.49
C ILE A 387 -51.42 -19.25 -41.04
#